data_AF-K8ET59-F1
#
_entry.id   AF-K8ET59-F1
#
_cell.length_a   1.000
_cell.length_b   1.000
_cell.length_c   1.000
_cell.angle_alpha   90.00
_cell.angle_beta   90.00
_cell.angle_gamma   90.00
#
_symmetry.space_group_name_H-M   'P 1'
#
loop_
_entity.id
_entity.type
_entity.pdbx_description
1 polymer ?
#
loop_
_entity_poly.entity_id
_entity_poly.type
_entity_poly.pdbx_seq_one_letter_code
_entity_poly.pdbx_strand_id
1 'polypeptide(L)'
;MARLEEINGEVKIVVSNLKKGNEQPNEKEFKSRVRQLMPSIDLSDLLLEVNQRVGLTQSFKHLNEKESRMKQLDISILAVLLAESCNIGFSPVSKNNIDSLKYDRLTYVAHQYLRIDTLTAANQKIIHSHKKLELALAWGNGEMASADGIRYITPQRSLYSASNPKYFGKGRGITFYNFVSDHYIGFHGMVVSGTLRDSLYLLEGLLNQTSGLQPTQIMTDTAGYSDLIFGLFGLLGFQFSPRIANKHGTKLWRIEKNADYGLLNDVTKSRINTDLIEEHWEDILRVAGSLKSGKVNATELTRALQRSGQPTSLGKAITEYGKVYKTKHQLRYLSDEIYARQILEQLNKGESRHALCRSIFYGRNGKLYQTYIDGMEEQLTSLSVVTNAVIYWNTLYLEKVLEQMKVEGYDCSEELIGKLSPLLFEHINFVGKYSFQYNQGLEDGSLRPLKTPDSL
;
A
#
# COMPACT_ATOMS: atom_id res chain seq x y z
N MET A 1 -15.80 -3.06 -24.02
CA MET A 1 -15.71 -2.24 -22.78
C MET A 1 -15.79 -0.74 -23.05
N ALA A 2 -15.16 -0.22 -24.09
CA ALA A 2 -15.30 1.17 -24.54
C ALA A 2 -16.17 1.30 -25.80
N ARG A 3 -16.78 2.47 -26.00
CA ARG A 3 -17.54 2.84 -27.21
C ARG A 3 -17.32 4.31 -27.56
N LEU A 4 -17.52 4.68 -28.82
CA LEU A 4 -17.50 6.07 -29.24
C LEU A 4 -18.92 6.64 -29.13
N GLU A 5 -19.07 7.80 -28.51
CA GLU A 5 -20.33 8.53 -28.43
C GLU A 5 -20.11 9.99 -28.80
N GLU A 6 -21.08 10.59 -29.47
CA GLU A 6 -21.10 12.03 -29.72
C GLU A 6 -21.71 12.73 -28.50
N ILE A 7 -20.92 13.58 -27.84
CA ILE A 7 -21.32 14.33 -26.65
C ILE A 7 -21.01 15.80 -26.90
N ASN A 8 -22.05 16.64 -26.96
CA ASN A 8 -21.96 18.08 -27.25
C ASN A 8 -21.25 18.39 -28.59
N GLY A 9 -21.51 17.60 -29.64
CA GLY A 9 -20.91 17.78 -30.97
C GLY A 9 -19.45 17.33 -31.09
N GLU A 10 -18.91 16.66 -30.06
CA GLU A 10 -17.59 16.05 -30.09
C GLU A 10 -17.70 14.53 -29.90
N VAL A 11 -17.05 13.76 -30.78
CA VAL A 11 -16.87 12.32 -30.58
C VAL A 11 -15.94 12.10 -29.39
N LYS A 12 -16.38 11.30 -28.41
CA LYS A 12 -15.62 10.96 -27.20
C LYS A 12 -15.59 9.46 -26.98
N ILE A 13 -14.49 8.98 -26.42
CA ILE A 13 -14.38 7.60 -25.95
C ILE A 13 -15.09 7.49 -24.61
N VAL A 14 -16.13 6.66 -24.57
CA VAL A 14 -16.88 6.34 -23.36
C VAL A 14 -16.54 4.95 -22.86
N VAL A 15 -15.97 4.87 -21.66
CA VAL A 15 -15.67 3.61 -20.96
C VAL A 15 -16.86 3.23 -20.11
N SER A 16 -17.41 2.04 -20.34
CA SER A 16 -18.46 1.49 -19.49
C SER A 16 -17.87 1.06 -18.15
N ASN A 17 -18.63 1.19 -17.07
CA ASN A 17 -18.23 0.61 -15.79
C ASN A 17 -18.10 -0.90 -15.94
N LEU A 18 -17.00 -1.46 -15.44
CA LEU A 18 -16.84 -2.90 -15.31
C LEU A 18 -17.98 -3.43 -14.44
N LYS A 19 -18.76 -4.38 -14.97
CA LYS A 19 -19.76 -5.08 -14.17
C LYS A 19 -19.03 -5.84 -13.08
N LYS A 20 -19.46 -5.69 -11.83
CA LYS A 20 -19.01 -6.54 -10.74
C LYS A 20 -19.43 -7.97 -11.09
N GLY A 21 -18.50 -8.92 -11.08
CA GLY A 21 -18.86 -10.34 -11.15
C GLY A 21 -19.77 -10.65 -9.96
N ASN A 22 -20.90 -11.31 -10.21
CA ASN A 22 -21.74 -11.77 -9.10
C ASN A 22 -20.95 -12.85 -8.36
N GLU A 23 -20.81 -12.70 -7.03
CA GLU A 23 -20.25 -13.75 -6.19
C GLU A 23 -21.16 -14.97 -6.32
N GLN A 24 -20.56 -16.07 -6.81
CA GLN A 24 -21.31 -17.31 -7.01
C GLN A 24 -21.64 -17.94 -5.64
N PRO A 25 -22.73 -18.71 -5.52
CA PRO A 25 -23.12 -19.33 -4.25
C PRO A 25 -22.00 -20.17 -3.60
N ASN A 26 -21.27 -20.93 -4.42
CA ASN A 26 -20.12 -21.74 -3.97
C ASN A 26 -18.97 -20.88 -3.41
N GLU A 27 -18.68 -19.72 -4.02
CA GLU A 27 -17.66 -18.78 -3.55
C GLU A 27 -18.03 -18.22 -2.17
N LYS A 28 -19.30 -17.87 -1.97
CA LYS A 28 -19.80 -17.36 -0.69
C LYS A 28 -19.72 -18.43 0.41
N GLU A 29 -20.11 -19.66 0.10
CA GLU A 29 -20.03 -20.80 1.02
C GLU A 29 -18.58 -21.11 1.38
N PHE A 30 -17.69 -21.14 0.39
CA PHE A 30 -16.24 -21.32 0.58
C PHE A 30 -15.65 -20.28 1.54
N LYS A 31 -15.90 -18.98 1.29
CA LYS A 31 -15.44 -17.90 2.18
C LYS A 31 -16.07 -17.97 3.57
N SER A 32 -17.33 -18.42 3.67
CA SER A 32 -17.99 -18.62 4.96
C SER A 32 -17.31 -19.72 5.76
N ARG A 33 -17.01 -20.86 5.13
CA ARG A 33 -16.30 -21.97 5.77
C ARG A 33 -14.92 -21.56 6.24
N VAL A 34 -14.17 -20.84 5.42
CA VAL A 34 -12.87 -20.28 5.80
C VAL A 34 -12.98 -19.43 7.06
N ARG A 35 -13.93 -18.48 7.11
CA ARG A 35 -14.13 -17.62 8.29
C ARG A 35 -14.50 -18.40 9.55
N GLN A 36 -15.26 -19.49 9.43
CA GLN A 36 -15.64 -20.33 10.57
C GLN A 36 -14.45 -21.07 11.17
N LEU A 37 -13.47 -21.45 10.35
CA LEU A 37 -12.28 -22.21 10.79
C LEU A 37 -11.17 -21.31 11.35
N MET A 38 -11.14 -20.02 10.97
CA MET A 38 -10.12 -19.07 11.42
C MET A 38 -10.10 -18.92 12.95
N PRO A 39 -8.96 -19.11 13.63
CA PRO A 39 -8.86 -18.97 15.08
C PRO A 39 -9.20 -17.55 15.56
N SER A 40 -9.84 -17.42 16.72
CA SER A 40 -9.97 -16.12 17.38
C SER A 40 -8.67 -15.79 18.10
N ILE A 41 -8.24 -14.53 18.04
CA ILE A 41 -6.96 -14.12 18.65
C ILE A 41 -6.99 -12.64 19.09
N ASP A 42 -6.29 -12.32 20.18
CA ASP A 42 -6.01 -10.95 20.58
C ASP A 42 -4.81 -10.39 19.80
N LEU A 43 -4.82 -9.09 19.45
CA LEU A 43 -3.71 -8.49 18.72
C LEU A 43 -2.35 -8.66 19.45
N SER A 44 -2.32 -8.65 20.78
CA SER A 44 -1.09 -8.87 21.55
C SER A 44 -0.50 -10.26 21.33
N ASP A 45 -1.36 -11.27 21.25
CA ASP A 45 -0.98 -12.66 21.02
C ASP A 45 -0.51 -12.88 19.58
N LEU A 46 -1.20 -12.27 18.62
CA LEU A 46 -0.81 -12.29 17.22
C LEU A 46 0.62 -11.75 17.03
N LEU A 47 0.94 -10.63 17.68
CA LEU A 47 2.27 -10.04 17.62
C LEU A 47 3.34 -10.93 18.24
N LEU A 48 3.03 -11.67 19.32
CA LEU A 48 3.93 -12.64 19.92
C LEU A 48 4.20 -13.82 18.96
N GLU A 49 3.17 -14.37 18.35
CA GLU A 49 3.31 -15.47 17.37
C GLU A 49 4.10 -15.06 16.14
N VAL A 50 3.82 -13.88 15.59
CA VAL A 50 4.60 -13.33 14.47
C VAL A 50 6.05 -13.15 14.89
N ASN A 51 6.31 -12.62 16.10
CA ASN A 51 7.67 -12.48 16.61
C ASN A 51 8.41 -13.82 16.74
N GLN A 52 7.76 -14.87 17.26
CA GLN A 52 8.34 -16.22 17.35
C GLN A 52 8.71 -16.77 15.98
N ARG A 53 7.87 -16.51 14.95
CA ARG A 53 8.09 -17.01 13.59
C ARG A 53 9.19 -16.27 12.84
N VAL A 54 9.19 -14.93 12.89
CA VAL A 54 10.06 -14.12 12.01
C VAL A 54 11.20 -13.44 12.75
N GLY A 55 11.28 -13.57 14.08
CA GLY A 55 12.24 -12.85 14.91
C GLY A 55 12.08 -11.33 14.77
N LEU A 56 10.85 -10.84 14.80
CA LEU A 56 10.47 -9.45 14.51
C LEU A 56 11.25 -8.46 15.37
N THR A 57 11.32 -8.70 16.68
CA THR A 57 11.92 -7.77 17.66
C THR A 57 13.44 -7.68 17.56
N GLN A 58 14.10 -8.63 16.89
CA GLN A 58 15.55 -8.60 16.68
C GLN A 58 16.00 -7.46 15.76
N SER A 59 15.09 -6.87 14.96
CA SER A 59 15.38 -5.71 14.11
C SER A 59 15.48 -4.40 14.90
N PHE A 60 15.01 -4.37 16.15
CA PHE A 60 14.98 -3.17 16.99
C PHE A 60 16.27 -3.07 17.80
N LYS A 61 17.26 -2.40 17.24
CA LYS A 61 18.55 -2.15 17.90
C LYS A 61 18.47 -0.86 18.71
N HIS A 62 19.17 -0.84 19.86
CA HIS A 62 19.33 0.37 20.66
C HIS A 62 20.01 1.47 19.83
N LEU A 63 19.66 2.74 20.07
CA LEU A 63 20.22 3.91 19.36
C LEU A 63 21.76 3.91 19.29
N ASN A 64 22.41 3.56 20.40
CA ASN A 64 23.87 3.47 20.51
C ASN A 64 24.46 2.09 20.12
N GLU A 65 23.66 1.21 19.48
CA GLU A 65 24.02 -0.16 19.05
C GLU A 65 24.59 -1.10 20.13
N LYS A 66 24.50 -0.72 21.40
CA LYS A 66 24.88 -1.59 22.53
C LYS A 66 23.86 -2.70 22.73
N GLU A 67 24.34 -3.89 23.05
CA GLU A 67 23.47 -4.98 23.48
C GLU A 67 22.71 -4.60 24.76
N SER A 68 21.40 -4.85 24.74
CA SER A 68 20.54 -4.57 25.87
C SER A 68 20.72 -5.60 26.97
N ARG A 69 20.76 -5.15 28.22
CA ARG A 69 20.71 -6.02 29.41
C ARG A 69 19.27 -6.26 29.90
N MET A 70 18.27 -5.69 29.22
CA MET A 70 16.87 -5.82 29.61
C MET A 70 16.34 -7.22 29.32
N LYS A 71 15.93 -7.94 30.37
CA LYS A 71 15.20 -9.21 30.21
C LYS A 71 13.83 -8.95 29.58
N GLN A 72 13.41 -9.82 28.65
CA GLN A 72 12.12 -9.71 27.93
C GLN A 72 11.94 -8.36 27.23
N LEU A 73 12.99 -7.86 26.58
CA LEU A 73 12.93 -6.63 25.79
C LEU A 73 11.93 -6.75 24.62
N ASP A 74 11.84 -7.94 24.04
CA ASP A 74 10.88 -8.29 22.99
C ASP A 74 9.43 -7.97 23.41
N ILE A 75 9.01 -8.35 24.63
CA ILE A 75 7.68 -8.02 25.16
C ILE A 75 7.46 -6.51 25.21
N SER A 76 8.46 -5.74 25.67
CA SER A 76 8.36 -4.28 25.71
C SER A 76 8.24 -3.66 24.31
N ILE A 77 8.99 -4.17 23.33
CA ILE A 77 8.92 -3.70 21.94
C ILE A 77 7.55 -3.99 21.34
N LEU A 78 7.02 -5.20 21.51
CA LEU A 78 5.70 -5.58 21.01
C LEU A 78 4.58 -4.75 21.66
N ALA A 79 4.72 -4.43 22.95
CA ALA A 79 3.77 -3.57 23.65
C ALA A 79 3.80 -2.12 23.14
N VAL A 80 4.99 -1.57 22.87
CA VAL A 80 5.14 -0.24 22.24
C VAL A 80 4.55 -0.25 20.83
N LEU A 81 4.88 -1.25 20.00
CA LEU A 81 4.33 -1.38 18.64
C LEU A 81 2.80 -1.40 18.65
N LEU A 82 2.20 -2.21 19.53
CA LEU A 82 0.75 -2.26 19.70
C LEU A 82 0.18 -0.91 20.11
N ALA A 83 0.77 -0.26 21.12
CA ALA A 83 0.29 1.02 21.63
C ALA A 83 0.33 2.14 20.57
N GLU A 84 1.41 2.20 19.79
CA GLU A 84 1.59 3.15 18.70
C GLU A 84 0.62 2.86 17.54
N SER A 85 0.53 1.60 17.10
CA SER A 85 -0.37 1.19 16.01
C SER A 85 -1.83 1.39 16.36
N CYS A 86 -2.21 1.14 17.62
CA CYS A 86 -3.59 1.31 18.07
C CYS A 86 -3.93 2.75 18.46
N ASN A 87 -2.93 3.65 18.51
CA ASN A 87 -3.08 5.06 18.92
C ASN A 87 -3.67 5.22 20.34
N ILE A 88 -3.29 4.34 21.27
CA ILE A 88 -3.86 4.28 22.62
C ILE A 88 -2.91 4.79 23.72
N GLY A 89 -1.65 5.06 23.38
CA GLY A 89 -0.61 5.38 24.36
C GLY A 89 -0.23 4.20 25.25
N PHE A 90 0.68 4.39 26.21
CA PHE A 90 1.24 3.28 26.98
C PHE A 90 0.41 2.87 28.20
N SER A 91 -0.50 3.71 28.69
CA SER A 91 -1.29 3.39 29.90
C SER A 91 -2.11 2.10 29.78
N PRO A 92 -2.80 1.81 28.65
CA PRO A 92 -3.57 0.58 28.50
C PRO A 92 -2.75 -0.71 28.41
N VAL A 93 -1.49 -0.64 27.99
CA VAL A 93 -0.57 -1.79 27.88
C VAL A 93 0.34 -1.94 29.09
N SER A 94 0.43 -0.91 29.94
CA SER A 94 1.31 -0.87 31.10
C SER A 94 0.78 -1.72 32.25
N LYS A 95 1.68 -2.48 32.91
CA LYS A 95 1.38 -3.30 34.08
C LYS A 95 2.48 -3.15 35.13
N ASN A 96 2.15 -2.55 36.28
CA ASN A 96 3.14 -2.25 37.33
C ASN A 96 3.79 -3.50 37.94
N ASN A 97 3.10 -4.64 37.91
CA ASN A 97 3.59 -5.91 38.45
C ASN A 97 4.45 -6.72 37.46
N ILE A 98 4.63 -6.25 36.21
CA ILE A 98 5.41 -6.94 35.18
C ILE A 98 6.51 -6.00 34.71
N ASP A 99 7.77 -6.33 35.02
CA ASP A 99 8.93 -5.46 34.74
C ASP A 99 9.08 -5.08 33.27
N SER A 100 8.68 -5.95 32.33
CA SER A 100 8.73 -5.68 30.88
C SER A 100 7.63 -4.74 30.38
N LEU A 101 6.62 -4.47 31.19
CA LEU A 101 5.45 -3.66 30.85
C LEU A 101 5.30 -2.44 31.76
N LYS A 102 6.32 -2.06 32.53
CA LYS A 102 6.27 -0.81 33.31
C LYS A 102 6.25 0.41 32.40
N TYR A 103 5.47 1.43 32.75
CA TYR A 103 5.24 2.61 31.92
C TYR A 103 6.53 3.36 31.55
N ASP A 104 7.41 3.56 32.53
CA ASP A 104 8.73 4.21 32.37
C ASP A 104 9.62 3.42 31.40
N ARG A 105 9.61 2.09 31.53
CA ARG A 105 10.32 1.20 30.61
C ARG A 105 9.75 1.27 29.19
N LEU A 106 8.42 1.24 29.01
CA LEU A 106 7.81 1.35 27.68
C LEU A 106 8.15 2.68 27.01
N THR A 107 8.14 3.76 27.78
CA THR A 107 8.56 5.09 27.31
C THR A 107 10.02 5.09 26.88
N TYR A 108 10.92 4.51 27.68
CA TYR A 108 12.33 4.36 27.32
C TYR A 108 12.51 3.52 26.04
N VAL A 109 11.81 2.39 25.94
CA VAL A 109 11.89 1.48 24.79
C VAL A 109 11.44 2.20 23.52
N ALA A 110 10.32 2.92 23.57
CA ALA A 110 9.84 3.72 22.45
C ALA A 110 10.92 4.70 21.97
N HIS A 111 11.51 5.49 22.86
CA HIS A 111 12.53 6.47 22.49
C HIS A 111 13.85 5.87 21.99
N GLN A 112 14.28 4.72 22.52
CA GLN A 112 15.62 4.19 22.28
C GLN A 112 15.67 3.08 21.22
N TYR A 113 14.53 2.47 20.90
CA TYR A 113 14.46 1.32 19.99
C TYR A 113 13.48 1.51 18.84
N LEU A 114 12.43 2.32 18.98
CA LEU A 114 11.45 2.55 17.93
C LEU A 114 11.89 3.74 17.06
N ARG A 115 12.30 3.45 15.84
CA ARG A 115 12.79 4.43 14.86
C ARG A 115 12.46 3.97 13.44
N ILE A 116 12.43 4.87 12.48
CA ILE A 116 12.09 4.54 11.07
C ILE A 116 12.98 3.42 10.50
N ASP A 117 14.28 3.41 10.77
CA ASP A 117 15.22 2.39 10.31
C ASP A 117 14.89 0.99 10.88
N THR A 118 14.68 0.90 12.20
CA THR A 118 14.33 -0.35 12.89
C THR A 118 12.95 -0.86 12.49
N LEU A 119 11.97 0.03 12.35
CA LEU A 119 10.62 -0.29 11.86
C LEU A 119 10.66 -0.80 10.41
N THR A 120 11.45 -0.15 9.55
CA THR A 120 11.65 -0.59 8.16
C THR A 120 12.29 -1.97 8.10
N ALA A 121 13.34 -2.20 8.90
CA ALA A 121 14.01 -3.51 8.99
C ALA A 121 13.09 -4.61 9.56
N ALA A 122 12.25 -4.29 10.54
CA ALA A 122 11.24 -5.20 11.07
C ALA A 122 10.20 -5.54 9.99
N ASN A 123 9.74 -4.54 9.23
CA ASN A 123 8.79 -4.73 8.14
C ASN A 123 9.36 -5.62 7.02
N GLN A 124 10.64 -5.44 6.66
CA GLN A 124 11.34 -6.26 5.69
C GLN A 124 11.36 -7.74 6.09
N LYS A 125 11.54 -8.07 7.38
CA LYS A 125 11.47 -9.46 7.85
C LYS A 125 10.10 -10.10 7.62
N ILE A 126 9.02 -9.34 7.87
CA ILE A 126 7.66 -9.81 7.61
C ILE A 126 7.46 -10.01 6.11
N ILE A 127 7.85 -9.04 5.28
CA ILE A 127 7.73 -9.12 3.81
C ILE A 127 8.51 -10.32 3.26
N HIS A 128 9.75 -10.51 3.70
CA HIS A 128 10.58 -11.63 3.28
C HIS A 128 9.97 -12.99 3.64
N SER A 129 9.32 -13.10 4.81
CA SER A 129 8.68 -14.34 5.24
C SER A 129 7.35 -14.57 4.50
N HIS A 130 6.55 -13.51 4.32
CA HIS A 130 5.27 -13.54 3.62
C HIS A 130 5.41 -13.99 2.16
N LYS A 131 6.43 -13.50 1.45
CA LYS A 131 6.70 -13.87 0.04
C LYS A 131 7.02 -15.35 -0.17
N LYS A 132 7.29 -16.11 0.89
CA LYS A 132 7.59 -17.55 0.82
C LYS A 132 6.35 -18.43 1.00
N LEU A 133 5.22 -17.86 1.43
CA LEU A 133 3.97 -18.57 1.61
C LEU A 133 3.37 -18.90 0.23
N GLU A 134 2.89 -20.13 0.06
CA GLU A 134 2.28 -20.61 -1.19
C GLU A 134 1.06 -19.77 -1.56
N LEU A 135 0.24 -19.40 -0.57
CA LEU A 135 -0.95 -18.59 -0.79
C LEU A 135 -0.59 -17.16 -1.24
N ALA A 136 0.53 -16.61 -0.77
CA ALA A 136 0.99 -15.31 -1.26
C ALA A 136 1.35 -15.36 -2.76
N LEU A 137 1.99 -16.44 -3.20
CA LEU A 137 2.33 -16.68 -4.61
C LEU A 137 1.09 -16.92 -5.48
N ALA A 138 0.00 -17.44 -4.91
CA ALA A 138 -1.27 -17.61 -5.62
C ALA A 138 -1.95 -16.27 -5.99
N TRP A 139 -1.66 -15.18 -5.26
CA TRP A 139 -2.25 -13.86 -5.54
C TRP A 139 -1.50 -13.03 -6.59
N GLY A 140 -0.23 -13.35 -6.83
CA GLY A 140 0.61 -12.58 -7.75
C GLY A 140 2.09 -12.94 -7.64
N ASN A 141 2.92 -12.26 -8.42
CA ASN A 141 4.36 -12.51 -8.50
C ASN A 141 5.19 -11.37 -7.86
N GLY A 142 4.55 -10.34 -7.30
CA GLY A 142 5.25 -9.20 -6.70
C GLY A 142 5.66 -8.11 -7.70
N GLU A 143 5.26 -8.24 -8.97
CA GLU A 143 5.57 -7.26 -10.02
C GLU A 143 4.53 -6.13 -10.10
N MET A 144 3.41 -6.26 -9.40
CA MET A 144 2.36 -5.25 -9.34
C MET A 144 2.25 -4.62 -7.96
N ALA A 145 1.97 -3.32 -7.95
CA ALA A 145 1.59 -2.62 -6.74
C ALA A 145 0.56 -1.54 -7.01
N SER A 146 -0.18 -1.17 -5.98
CA SER A 146 -0.95 0.07 -5.94
C SER A 146 -0.32 1.06 -4.98
N ALA A 147 -0.57 2.34 -5.22
CA ALA A 147 -0.29 3.38 -4.24
C ALA A 147 -1.52 4.27 -4.03
N ASP A 148 -1.87 4.48 -2.76
CA ASP A 148 -2.99 5.31 -2.36
C ASP A 148 -2.75 5.95 -0.99
N GLY A 149 -3.40 7.08 -0.76
CA GLY A 149 -3.27 7.87 0.45
C GLY A 149 -4.38 7.59 1.47
N ILE A 150 -4.01 7.09 2.64
CA ILE A 150 -4.90 7.10 3.82
C ILE A 150 -4.79 8.46 4.53
N ARG A 151 -5.94 9.03 4.89
CA ARG A 151 -6.04 10.41 5.38
C ARG A 151 -6.35 10.43 6.86
N TYR A 152 -5.54 11.16 7.63
CA TYR A 152 -5.67 11.30 9.07
C TYR A 152 -5.89 12.76 9.45
N ILE A 153 -6.89 13.01 10.30
CA ILE A 153 -7.11 14.32 10.90
C ILE A 153 -6.04 14.55 11.96
N THR A 154 -5.42 15.74 11.92
CA THR A 154 -4.41 16.18 12.90
C THR A 154 -4.97 17.33 13.73
N PRO A 155 -5.40 17.10 14.99
CA PRO A 155 -5.96 18.16 15.83
C PRO A 155 -4.94 19.23 16.20
N GLN A 156 -3.69 18.82 16.37
CA GLN A 156 -2.58 19.73 16.62
C GLN A 156 -2.04 20.30 15.31
N ARG A 157 -1.67 21.59 15.32
CA ARG A 157 -1.04 22.22 14.17
C ARG A 157 0.38 21.69 14.01
N SER A 158 0.72 21.31 12.78
CA SER A 158 2.08 21.00 12.34
C SER A 158 2.36 21.67 11.00
N LEU A 159 3.64 21.83 10.65
CA LEU A 159 4.05 22.30 9.31
C LEU A 159 3.50 21.41 8.18
N TYR A 160 3.27 20.13 8.48
CA TYR A 160 2.86 19.12 7.50
C TYR A 160 1.34 18.94 7.42
N SER A 161 0.59 19.42 8.41
CA SER A 161 -0.87 19.42 8.38
C SER A 161 -1.39 20.46 7.38
N ALA A 162 -2.32 20.07 6.51
CA ALA A 162 -3.00 20.99 5.60
C ALA A 162 -4.52 20.95 5.78
N SER A 163 -5.20 22.06 5.51
CA SER A 163 -6.66 22.07 5.43
C SER A 163 -7.10 21.59 4.05
N ASN A 164 -8.09 20.71 4.03
CA ASN A 164 -8.81 20.35 2.82
C ASN A 164 -10.27 20.03 3.22
N PRO A 165 -11.25 20.90 2.89
CA PRO A 165 -12.64 20.69 3.26
C PRO A 165 -13.25 19.38 2.79
N LYS A 166 -12.80 18.84 1.64
CA LYS A 166 -13.28 17.56 1.09
C LYS A 166 -12.94 16.38 2.00
N TYR A 167 -11.76 16.40 2.63
CA TYR A 167 -11.25 15.24 3.38
C TYR A 167 -11.23 15.45 4.89
N PHE A 168 -11.09 16.69 5.35
CA PHE A 168 -10.89 17.02 6.76
C PHE A 168 -11.98 17.97 7.31
N GLY A 169 -12.98 18.34 6.49
CA GLY A 169 -14.00 19.31 6.87
C GLY A 169 -13.38 20.66 7.27
N LYS A 170 -13.78 21.20 8.42
CA LYS A 170 -13.18 22.43 8.99
C LYS A 170 -11.79 22.20 9.61
N GLY A 171 -11.32 20.96 9.67
CA GLY A 171 -10.06 20.58 10.28
C GLY A 171 -8.86 20.67 9.33
N ARG A 172 -7.77 20.05 9.79
CA ARG A 172 -6.55 19.81 9.04
C ARG A 172 -6.16 18.35 9.16
N GLY A 173 -5.32 17.90 8.25
CA GLY A 173 -4.82 16.55 8.29
C GLY A 173 -3.59 16.35 7.43
N ILE A 174 -3.12 15.11 7.47
CA ILE A 174 -2.03 14.60 6.64
C ILE A 174 -2.55 13.44 5.81
N THR A 175 -1.83 13.14 4.75
CA THR A 175 -2.03 11.92 3.98
C THR A 175 -0.81 11.03 4.22
N PHE A 176 -1.05 9.78 4.56
CA PHE A 176 -0.02 8.75 4.61
C PHE A 176 -0.14 7.93 3.33
N TYR A 177 0.85 8.09 2.46
CA TYR A 177 0.86 7.54 1.13
C TYR A 177 1.48 6.15 1.16
N ASN A 178 0.66 5.13 0.92
CA ASN A 178 1.00 3.72 1.11
C ASN A 178 1.16 3.00 -0.21
N PHE A 179 2.13 2.09 -0.27
CA PHE A 179 2.35 1.19 -1.38
C PHE A 179 2.03 -0.25 -0.99
N VAL A 180 1.17 -0.89 -1.77
CA VAL A 180 0.63 -2.23 -1.50
C VAL A 180 0.89 -3.12 -2.70
N SER A 181 1.55 -4.25 -2.48
CA SER A 181 1.82 -5.24 -3.53
C SER A 181 0.57 -6.05 -3.90
N ASP A 182 0.64 -6.79 -5.00
CA ASP A 182 -0.33 -7.83 -5.37
C ASP A 182 -0.41 -8.98 -4.35
N HIS A 183 0.60 -9.16 -3.50
CA HIS A 183 0.57 -10.06 -2.34
C HIS A 183 -0.19 -9.51 -1.12
N TYR A 184 -0.94 -8.42 -1.26
CA TYR A 184 -1.64 -7.68 -0.19
C TYR A 184 -0.75 -6.97 0.83
N ILE A 185 0.56 -7.24 0.84
CA ILE A 185 1.47 -6.68 1.84
C ILE A 185 1.89 -5.25 1.49
N GLY A 186 1.89 -4.37 2.49
CA GLY A 186 2.32 -2.99 2.34
C GLY A 186 3.84 -2.87 2.46
N PHE A 187 4.53 -2.30 1.48
CA PHE A 187 5.99 -2.40 1.42
C PHE A 187 6.72 -1.07 1.59
N HIS A 188 6.00 0.04 1.47
CA HIS A 188 6.52 1.37 1.75
C HIS A 188 5.37 2.31 2.11
N GLY A 189 5.68 3.34 2.90
CA GLY A 189 4.73 4.37 3.32
C GLY A 189 5.47 5.65 3.69
N MET A 190 4.87 6.80 3.41
CA MET A 190 5.46 8.11 3.73
C MET A 190 4.39 9.14 4.10
N VAL A 191 4.76 10.11 4.95
CA VAL A 191 3.87 11.22 5.30
C VAL A 191 4.00 12.32 4.27
N VAL A 192 2.87 12.71 3.66
CA VAL A 192 2.81 13.81 2.70
C VAL A 192 1.88 14.92 3.21
N SER A 193 2.30 16.17 2.99
CA SER A 193 1.55 17.32 3.45
C SER A 193 0.33 17.57 2.56
N GLY A 194 -0.86 17.41 3.14
CA GLY A 194 -2.12 17.70 2.47
C GLY A 194 -2.47 16.79 1.28
N THR A 195 -2.98 17.40 0.22
CA THR A 195 -3.54 16.76 -0.99
C THR A 195 -2.81 17.24 -2.23
N LEU A 196 -1.48 17.22 -2.13
CA LEU A 196 -0.61 17.49 -3.27
C LEU A 196 -0.78 16.41 -4.32
N ARG A 197 -0.57 16.77 -5.59
CA ARG A 197 -0.66 15.87 -6.75
C ARG A 197 0.09 14.57 -6.45
N ASP A 198 -0.68 13.50 -6.22
CA ASP A 198 -0.23 12.20 -5.69
C ASP A 198 0.93 11.59 -6.49
N SER A 199 1.10 12.03 -7.74
CA SER A 199 2.09 11.51 -8.69
C SER A 199 3.56 11.81 -8.38
N LEU A 200 3.88 12.89 -7.66
CA LEU A 200 5.28 13.22 -7.33
C LEU A 200 5.85 12.25 -6.29
N TYR A 201 5.10 12.09 -5.20
CA TYR A 201 5.42 11.19 -4.10
C TYR A 201 5.36 9.72 -4.52
N LEU A 202 4.54 9.40 -5.53
CA LEU A 202 4.50 8.07 -6.12
C LEU A 202 5.85 7.61 -6.64
N LEU A 203 6.50 8.41 -7.48
CA LEU A 203 7.77 8.00 -8.08
C LEU A 203 8.89 8.00 -7.04
N GLU A 204 8.89 8.99 -6.15
CA GLU A 204 9.84 9.06 -5.04
C GLU A 204 9.75 7.82 -4.13
N GLY A 205 8.54 7.47 -3.67
CA GLY A 205 8.35 6.31 -2.80
C GLY A 205 8.68 4.99 -3.48
N LEU A 206 8.40 4.87 -4.79
CA LEU A 206 8.78 3.68 -5.55
C LEU A 206 10.30 3.51 -5.67
N LEU A 207 11.03 4.60 -5.88
CA LEU A 207 12.49 4.57 -6.05
C LEU A 207 13.23 4.40 -4.71
N ASN A 208 12.67 4.89 -3.60
CA ASN A 208 13.33 4.91 -2.29
C ASN A 208 12.93 3.75 -1.35
N GLN A 209 12.02 2.87 -1.78
CA GLN A 209 11.63 1.69 -0.99
C GLN A 209 12.76 0.65 -0.89
N THR A 210 12.81 -0.10 0.22
CA THR A 210 13.89 -1.06 0.52
C THR A 210 13.37 -2.49 0.77
N SER A 211 12.13 -2.78 0.40
CA SER A 211 11.38 -3.97 0.83
C SER A 211 11.78 -5.30 0.20
N GLY A 212 12.68 -5.30 -0.79
CA GLY A 212 13.00 -6.48 -1.60
C GLY A 212 11.87 -6.90 -2.55
N LEU A 213 10.76 -6.17 -2.62
CA LEU A 213 9.80 -6.23 -3.71
C LEU A 213 10.26 -5.32 -4.85
N GLN A 214 10.00 -5.73 -6.09
CA GLN A 214 10.40 -5.00 -7.30
C GLN A 214 9.21 -4.86 -8.25
N PRO A 215 8.17 -4.12 -7.85
CA PRO A 215 7.03 -3.92 -8.73
C PRO A 215 7.45 -3.12 -9.97
N THR A 216 7.10 -3.63 -11.14
CA THR A 216 7.32 -3.00 -12.44
C THR A 216 6.07 -2.28 -12.93
N GLN A 217 4.90 -2.66 -12.43
CA GLN A 217 3.61 -2.06 -12.75
C GLN A 217 2.98 -1.42 -11.51
N ILE A 218 2.59 -0.15 -11.63
CA ILE A 218 2.05 0.64 -10.52
C ILE A 218 0.68 1.20 -10.86
N MET A 219 -0.31 0.87 -10.04
CA MET A 219 -1.69 1.34 -10.14
C MET A 219 -1.98 2.45 -9.13
N THR A 220 -2.82 3.39 -9.51
CA THR A 220 -3.27 4.47 -8.63
C THR A 220 -4.71 4.90 -8.99
N ASP A 221 -5.43 5.53 -8.06
CA ASP A 221 -6.78 6.07 -8.36
C ASP A 221 -6.71 7.31 -9.27
N THR A 222 -7.80 7.76 -9.87
CA THR A 222 -7.80 8.67 -11.04
C THR A 222 -7.23 10.09 -10.81
N ALA A 223 -6.74 10.45 -9.62
CA ALA A 223 -6.41 11.83 -9.29
C ALA A 223 -5.11 12.35 -9.98
N GLY A 224 -5.29 13.10 -11.07
CA GLY A 224 -4.40 14.23 -11.42
C GLY A 224 -3.06 13.92 -12.10
N TYR A 225 -2.95 12.79 -12.81
CA TYR A 225 -1.72 12.44 -13.52
C TYR A 225 -1.46 13.31 -14.75
N SER A 226 -0.27 13.89 -14.82
CA SER A 226 0.22 14.63 -15.98
C SER A 226 0.96 13.71 -16.95
N ASP A 227 1.03 14.12 -18.22
CA ASP A 227 1.80 13.37 -19.23
C ASP A 227 3.28 13.29 -18.83
N LEU A 228 3.82 14.31 -18.15
CA LEU A 228 5.17 14.29 -17.57
C LEU A 228 5.43 13.05 -16.70
N ILE A 229 4.47 12.66 -15.86
CA ILE A 229 4.62 11.50 -14.96
C ILE A 229 4.64 10.21 -15.76
N PHE A 230 3.74 10.05 -16.74
CA PHE A 230 3.81 8.92 -17.67
C PHE A 230 5.18 8.85 -18.37
N GLY A 231 5.76 10.00 -18.71
CA GLY A 231 7.09 10.09 -19.30
C GLY A 231 8.17 9.59 -18.35
N LEU A 232 8.21 10.08 -17.11
CA LEU A 232 9.18 9.65 -16.10
C LEU A 232 9.08 8.16 -15.78
N PHE A 233 7.88 7.61 -15.60
CA PHE A 233 7.69 6.18 -15.40
C PHE A 233 8.17 5.37 -16.61
N GLY A 234 7.80 5.79 -17.82
CA GLY A 234 8.22 5.14 -19.06
C GLY A 234 9.73 5.11 -19.25
N LEU A 235 10.42 6.22 -18.97
CA LEU A 235 11.88 6.33 -19.05
C LEU A 235 12.60 5.41 -18.06
N LEU A 236 11.99 5.20 -16.89
CA LEU A 236 12.56 4.35 -15.85
C LEU A 236 12.27 2.86 -16.08
N GLY A 237 11.39 2.54 -17.03
CA GLY A 237 10.98 1.18 -17.37
C GLY A 237 9.78 0.67 -16.57
N PHE A 238 9.03 1.57 -15.93
CA PHE A 238 7.84 1.22 -15.16
C PHE A 238 6.56 1.37 -15.98
N GLN A 239 5.62 0.46 -15.79
CA GLN A 239 4.27 0.52 -16.34
C GLN A 239 3.35 1.27 -15.38
N PHE A 240 3.20 2.57 -15.60
CA PHE A 240 2.24 3.38 -14.85
C PHE A 240 0.80 3.13 -15.35
N SER A 241 -0.08 2.73 -14.45
CA SER A 241 -1.41 2.17 -14.76
C SER A 241 -2.53 2.80 -13.90
N PRO A 242 -2.75 4.12 -13.99
CA PRO A 242 -3.81 4.75 -13.23
C PRO A 242 -5.20 4.30 -13.69
N ARG A 243 -6.18 4.31 -12.79
CA ARG A 243 -7.59 4.11 -13.16
C ARG A 243 -8.07 5.28 -14.03
N ILE A 244 -8.88 4.96 -15.04
CA ILE A 244 -9.52 5.98 -15.89
C ILE A 244 -10.93 6.28 -15.36
N ALA A 245 -11.15 7.47 -14.77
CA ALA A 245 -12.49 8.02 -14.50
C ALA A 245 -12.97 8.82 -15.70
N ASN A 246 -13.92 8.26 -16.41
CA ASN A 246 -14.36 8.79 -17.67
C ASN A 246 -15.46 9.88 -17.52
N LYS A 247 -15.12 11.03 -16.92
CA LYS A 247 -16.07 12.16 -16.77
C LYS A 247 -16.02 13.18 -17.92
N HIS A 248 -14.92 13.24 -18.68
CA HIS A 248 -14.70 14.29 -19.69
C HIS A 248 -14.20 13.76 -21.06
N GLY A 249 -14.20 12.43 -21.27
CA GLY A 249 -13.63 11.79 -22.45
C GLY A 249 -12.10 11.66 -22.37
N THR A 250 -11.57 10.61 -23.00
CA THR A 250 -10.12 10.33 -23.06
C THR A 250 -9.54 10.84 -24.39
N LYS A 251 -8.52 11.71 -24.32
CA LYS A 251 -7.77 12.15 -25.50
C LYS A 251 -6.64 11.17 -25.80
N LEU A 252 -6.55 10.72 -27.04
CA LEU A 252 -5.44 9.91 -27.55
C LEU A 252 -4.53 10.77 -28.43
N TRP A 253 -3.26 10.40 -28.52
CA TRP A 253 -2.27 11.13 -29.32
C TRP A 253 -1.79 10.29 -30.51
N ARG A 254 -1.48 10.95 -31.63
CA ARG A 254 -0.88 10.32 -32.81
C ARG A 254 0.53 10.84 -33.07
N ILE A 255 1.35 10.03 -33.73
CA ILE A 255 2.71 10.43 -34.17
C ILE A 255 2.63 11.10 -35.55
N GLU A 256 1.97 10.45 -36.50
CA GLU A 256 1.83 10.94 -37.87
C GLU A 256 0.52 11.71 -38.03
N LYS A 257 0.58 12.93 -38.54
CA LYS A 257 -0.59 13.80 -38.71
C LYS A 257 -1.65 13.16 -39.62
N ASN A 258 -1.19 12.58 -40.74
CA ASN A 258 -2.05 12.09 -41.81
C ASN A 258 -2.33 10.58 -41.73
N ALA A 259 -1.88 9.90 -40.67
CA ALA A 259 -2.20 8.49 -40.48
C ALA A 259 -3.71 8.31 -40.27
N ASP A 260 -4.25 7.27 -40.90
CA ASP A 260 -5.65 6.88 -40.77
C ASP A 260 -5.81 5.83 -39.67
N TYR A 261 -6.48 6.21 -38.57
CA TYR A 261 -6.83 5.31 -37.46
C TYR A 261 -8.29 4.86 -37.51
N GLY A 262 -8.96 5.02 -38.66
CA GLY A 262 -10.37 4.68 -38.86
C GLY A 262 -11.28 5.41 -37.88
N LEU A 263 -12.09 4.64 -37.14
CA LEU A 263 -13.05 5.16 -36.16
C LEU A 263 -12.40 6.02 -35.06
N LEU A 264 -11.09 5.88 -34.81
CA LEU A 264 -10.40 6.66 -33.77
C LEU A 264 -9.92 8.02 -34.26
N ASN A 265 -10.11 8.38 -35.54
CA ASN A 265 -9.58 9.63 -36.09
C ASN A 265 -10.09 10.87 -35.33
N ASP A 266 -11.38 10.89 -34.97
CA ASP A 266 -11.98 12.03 -34.28
C ASP A 266 -11.51 12.22 -32.84
N VAL A 267 -11.00 11.16 -32.20
CA VAL A 267 -10.52 11.17 -30.81
C VAL A 267 -9.00 11.24 -30.69
N THR A 268 -8.28 11.25 -31.83
CA THR A 268 -6.82 11.29 -31.91
C THR A 268 -6.31 12.57 -32.60
N LYS A 269 -7.04 13.69 -32.55
CA LYS A 269 -6.69 14.92 -33.30
C LYS A 269 -5.36 15.58 -32.91
N SER A 270 -4.77 15.22 -31.77
CA SER A 270 -3.56 15.85 -31.25
C SER A 270 -2.29 15.05 -31.58
N ARG A 271 -1.24 15.73 -32.06
CA ARG A 271 0.05 15.13 -32.42
C ARG A 271 1.05 15.19 -31.26
N ILE A 272 1.88 14.16 -31.14
CA ILE A 272 3.10 14.17 -30.30
C ILE A 272 4.19 14.93 -31.04
N ASN A 273 4.87 15.86 -30.36
CA ASN A 273 6.02 16.55 -30.94
C ASN A 273 7.29 15.69 -30.79
N THR A 274 7.58 14.88 -31.82
CA THR A 274 8.76 14.00 -31.89
C THR A 274 10.06 14.78 -31.95
N ASP A 275 10.08 15.89 -32.68
CA ASP A 275 11.28 16.69 -32.92
C ASP A 275 11.79 17.29 -31.60
N LEU A 276 10.88 17.70 -30.70
CA LEU A 276 11.23 18.16 -29.35
C LEU A 276 11.79 17.05 -28.45
N ILE A 277 11.34 15.80 -28.65
CA ILE A 277 11.89 14.65 -27.91
C ILE A 277 13.32 14.39 -28.40
N GLU A 278 13.54 14.40 -29.72
CA GLU A 278 14.84 14.19 -30.34
C GLU A 278 15.84 15.28 -29.96
N GLU A 279 15.45 16.55 -30.01
CA GLU A 279 16.27 17.71 -29.63
C GLU A 279 16.81 17.61 -28.20
N HIS A 280 16.00 17.08 -27.27
CA HIS A 280 16.34 16.97 -25.86
C HIS A 280 16.71 15.55 -25.40
N TRP A 281 16.91 14.60 -26.33
CA TRP A 281 17.04 13.18 -25.99
C TRP A 281 18.15 12.89 -24.98
N GLU A 282 19.33 13.47 -25.17
CA GLU A 282 20.47 13.32 -24.25
C GLU A 282 20.15 13.82 -22.84
N ASP A 283 19.45 14.94 -22.71
CA ASP A 283 19.05 15.48 -21.40
C ASP A 283 17.97 14.64 -20.74
N ILE A 284 17.03 14.09 -21.52
CA ILE A 284 16.03 13.14 -21.05
C ILE A 284 16.71 11.90 -20.44
N LEU A 285 17.74 11.35 -21.11
CA LEU A 285 18.50 10.22 -20.60
C LEU A 285 19.29 10.57 -19.34
N ARG A 286 19.88 11.76 -19.25
CA ARG A 286 20.56 12.25 -18.03
C ARG A 286 19.59 12.33 -16.85
N VAL A 287 18.36 12.78 -17.08
CA VAL A 287 17.31 12.80 -16.06
C VAL A 287 17.00 11.39 -15.56
N ALA A 288 16.76 10.45 -16.48
CA ALA A 288 16.47 9.05 -16.12
C ALA A 288 17.63 8.40 -15.35
N GLY A 289 18.87 8.62 -15.80
CA GLY A 289 20.07 8.14 -15.12
C GLY A 289 20.22 8.72 -13.72
N SER A 290 19.97 10.02 -13.54
CA SER A 290 20.06 10.69 -12.24
C SER A 290 19.04 10.18 -11.23
N LEU A 291 17.82 9.89 -11.69
CA LEU A 291 16.77 9.26 -10.89
C LEU A 291 17.13 7.82 -10.52
N LYS A 292 17.54 6.98 -11.50
CA LYS A 292 17.94 5.59 -11.23
C LYS A 292 19.13 5.48 -10.29
N SER A 293 20.08 6.42 -10.37
CA SER A 293 21.25 6.43 -9.50
C SER A 293 21.00 7.05 -8.13
N GLY A 294 19.78 7.54 -7.84
CA GLY A 294 19.46 8.21 -6.58
C GLY A 294 20.21 9.53 -6.34
N LYS A 295 20.76 10.14 -7.40
CA LYS A 295 21.53 11.40 -7.29
C LYS A 295 20.64 12.61 -7.05
N VAL A 296 19.37 12.52 -7.47
CA VAL A 296 18.36 13.57 -7.31
C VAL A 296 17.06 12.93 -6.88
N ASN A 297 16.35 13.59 -5.97
CA ASN A 297 15.02 13.18 -5.54
C ASN A 297 13.97 13.45 -6.65
N ALA A 298 13.04 12.52 -6.88
CA ALA A 298 12.01 12.64 -7.91
C ALA A 298 11.10 13.87 -7.74
N THR A 299 10.76 14.22 -6.49
CA THR A 299 9.96 15.40 -6.18
C THR A 299 10.72 16.69 -6.46
N GLU A 300 11.99 16.77 -6.09
CA GLU A 300 12.83 17.95 -6.36
C GLU A 300 13.07 18.14 -7.85
N LEU A 301 13.42 17.07 -8.55
CA LEU A 301 13.60 17.08 -10.01
C LEU A 301 12.33 17.55 -10.71
N THR A 302 11.16 17.00 -10.33
CA THR A 302 9.92 17.37 -11.01
C THR A 302 9.56 18.83 -10.76
N ARG A 303 9.86 19.37 -9.58
CA ARG A 303 9.77 20.82 -9.31
C ARG A 303 10.74 21.60 -10.20
N ALA A 304 11.98 21.15 -10.37
CA ALA A 304 12.95 21.81 -11.26
C ALA A 304 12.52 21.80 -12.74
N LEU A 305 11.83 20.74 -13.18
CA LEU A 305 11.23 20.64 -14.51
C LEU A 305 10.00 21.55 -14.70
N GLN A 306 9.53 22.21 -13.64
CA GLN A 306 8.36 23.10 -13.64
C GLN A 306 8.70 24.47 -13.03
N ARG A 307 8.85 25.49 -13.87
CA ARG A 307 9.05 26.87 -13.39
C ARG A 307 7.71 27.55 -13.18
N SER A 308 7.38 27.89 -11.92
CA SER A 308 6.11 28.56 -11.55
C SER A 308 4.85 27.83 -12.07
N GLY A 309 4.89 26.49 -12.09
CA GLY A 309 3.79 25.65 -12.58
C GLY A 309 3.76 25.43 -14.09
N GLN A 310 4.68 26.04 -14.85
CA GLN A 310 4.84 25.82 -16.29
C GLN A 310 6.03 24.91 -16.58
N PRO A 311 5.91 23.91 -17.47
CA PRO A 311 7.03 23.03 -17.80
C PRO A 311 8.18 23.81 -18.47
N THR A 312 9.43 23.52 -18.09
CA THR A 312 10.64 23.97 -18.79
C THR A 312 10.73 23.34 -20.19
N SER A 313 11.68 23.73 -21.04
CA SER A 313 11.88 23.07 -22.36
C SER A 313 12.07 21.55 -22.21
N LEU A 314 12.96 21.12 -21.30
CA LEU A 314 13.14 19.72 -20.95
C LEU A 314 11.88 19.09 -20.34
N GLY A 315 11.18 19.81 -19.46
CA GLY A 315 9.90 19.36 -18.91
C GLY A 315 8.83 19.15 -19.99
N LYS A 316 8.79 20.00 -21.02
CA LYS A 316 7.91 19.82 -22.19
C LYS A 316 8.33 18.61 -23.01
N ALA A 317 9.61 18.40 -23.25
CA ALA A 317 10.11 17.24 -23.99
C ALA A 317 9.73 15.91 -23.29
N ILE A 318 9.93 15.81 -21.98
CA ILE A 318 9.49 14.63 -21.20
C ILE A 318 7.96 14.50 -21.20
N THR A 319 7.22 15.61 -21.20
CA THR A 319 5.75 15.61 -21.33
C THR A 319 5.33 15.03 -22.68
N GLU A 320 5.95 15.42 -23.79
CA GLU A 320 5.69 14.86 -25.12
C GLU A 320 6.01 13.36 -25.16
N TYR A 321 7.15 12.95 -24.60
CA TYR A 321 7.51 11.54 -24.45
C TYR A 321 6.46 10.76 -23.66
N GLY A 322 5.96 11.33 -22.57
CA GLY A 322 4.93 10.72 -21.73
C GLY A 322 3.57 10.55 -22.40
N LYS A 323 3.22 11.37 -23.40
CA LYS A 323 2.00 11.17 -24.20
C LYS A 323 2.01 9.83 -24.93
N VAL A 324 3.18 9.31 -25.30
CA VAL A 324 3.31 7.96 -25.90
C VAL A 324 2.83 6.90 -24.91
N TYR A 325 3.40 6.90 -23.70
CA TYR A 325 3.07 5.92 -22.65
C TYR A 325 1.63 6.04 -22.18
N LYS A 326 1.13 7.26 -22.03
CA LYS A 326 -0.27 7.51 -21.70
C LYS A 326 -1.21 6.97 -22.77
N THR A 327 -0.92 7.21 -24.05
CA THR A 327 -1.73 6.68 -25.17
C THR A 327 -1.70 5.16 -25.18
N LYS A 328 -0.54 4.53 -24.99
CA LYS A 328 -0.42 3.06 -24.89
C LYS A 328 -1.25 2.50 -23.74
N HIS A 329 -1.12 3.07 -22.55
CA HIS A 329 -1.90 2.67 -21.38
C HIS A 329 -3.40 2.81 -21.64
N GLN A 330 -3.85 3.94 -22.19
CA GLN A 330 -5.25 4.18 -22.50
C GLN A 330 -5.77 3.18 -23.53
N LEU A 331 -5.06 2.94 -24.64
CA LEU A 331 -5.48 1.96 -25.64
C LEU A 331 -5.62 0.55 -25.03
N ARG A 332 -4.65 0.12 -24.22
CA ARG A 332 -4.71 -1.18 -23.52
C ARG A 332 -5.88 -1.20 -22.53
N TYR A 333 -6.03 -0.17 -21.70
CA TYR A 333 -7.16 -0.05 -20.78
C TYR A 333 -8.49 -0.14 -21.50
N LEU A 334 -8.65 0.45 -22.68
CA LEU A 334 -9.93 0.48 -23.40
C LEU A 334 -10.26 -0.84 -24.12
N SER A 335 -9.24 -1.56 -24.56
CA SER A 335 -9.38 -2.77 -25.40
C SER A 335 -9.30 -4.08 -24.62
N ASP A 336 -8.64 -4.08 -23.47
CA ASP A 336 -8.39 -5.27 -22.65
C ASP A 336 -9.13 -5.16 -21.31
N GLU A 337 -10.26 -5.87 -21.21
CA GLU A 337 -11.07 -5.93 -19.99
C GLU A 337 -10.32 -6.58 -18.82
N ILE A 338 -9.44 -7.55 -19.10
CA ILE A 338 -8.66 -8.24 -18.07
C ILE A 338 -7.68 -7.25 -17.43
N TYR A 339 -6.95 -6.48 -18.25
CA TYR A 339 -6.05 -5.44 -17.76
C TYR A 339 -6.79 -4.36 -16.96
N ALA A 340 -7.95 -3.91 -17.43
CA ALA A 340 -8.76 -2.93 -16.70
C ALA A 340 -9.28 -3.48 -15.36
N ARG A 341 -9.69 -4.75 -15.32
CA ARG A 341 -10.14 -5.45 -14.10
C ARG A 341 -9.01 -5.62 -13.10
N GLN A 342 -7.82 -6.04 -13.56
CA GLN A 342 -6.62 -6.18 -12.74
C GLN A 342 -6.25 -4.87 -12.03
N ILE A 343 -6.35 -3.72 -12.72
CA ILE A 343 -6.14 -2.41 -12.11
C ILE A 343 -7.15 -2.17 -10.98
N LEU A 344 -8.44 -2.45 -11.22
CA LEU A 344 -9.49 -2.26 -10.22
C LEU A 344 -9.30 -3.18 -9.00
N GLU A 345 -8.97 -4.45 -9.23
CA GLU A 345 -8.70 -5.42 -8.17
C GLU A 345 -7.52 -4.97 -7.29
N GLN A 346 -6.42 -4.52 -7.90
CA GLN A 346 -5.26 -4.04 -7.16
C GLN A 346 -5.56 -2.78 -6.34
N LEU A 347 -6.43 -1.89 -6.83
CA LEU A 347 -6.89 -0.74 -6.06
C LEU A 347 -7.81 -1.15 -4.90
N ASN A 348 -8.71 -2.12 -5.12
CA ASN A 348 -9.57 -2.67 -4.07
C ASN A 348 -8.77 -3.32 -2.93
N LYS A 349 -7.61 -3.92 -3.22
CA LYS A 349 -6.68 -4.42 -2.19
C LYS A 349 -6.19 -3.27 -1.28
N GLY A 350 -5.83 -2.13 -1.86
CA GLY A 350 -5.47 -0.91 -1.13
C GLY A 350 -6.59 -0.39 -0.24
N GLU A 351 -7.82 -0.29 -0.77
CA GLU A 351 -9.00 0.13 0.00
C GLU A 351 -9.30 -0.81 1.18
N SER A 352 -9.23 -2.12 0.93
CA SER A 352 -9.45 -3.14 1.97
C SER A 352 -8.36 -3.06 3.05
N ARG A 353 -7.11 -2.81 2.66
CA ARG A 353 -6.01 -2.59 3.60
C ARG A 353 -6.22 -1.32 4.43
N HIS A 354 -6.76 -0.25 3.83
CA HIS A 354 -7.13 0.95 4.57
C HIS A 354 -8.20 0.68 5.63
N ALA A 355 -9.18 -0.19 5.34
CA ALA A 355 -10.17 -0.61 6.33
C ALA A 355 -9.51 -1.30 7.52
N LEU A 356 -8.61 -2.27 7.28
CA LEU A 356 -7.84 -2.92 8.33
C LEU A 356 -7.00 -1.93 9.15
N CYS A 357 -6.28 -1.01 8.49
CA CYS A 357 -5.53 0.04 9.18
C CYS A 357 -6.40 0.89 10.10
N ARG A 358 -7.63 1.21 9.70
CA ARG A 358 -8.55 1.98 10.55
C ARG A 358 -9.08 1.18 11.73
N SER A 359 -9.30 -0.12 11.55
CA SER A 359 -9.69 -1.01 12.65
C SER A 359 -8.58 -1.13 13.71
N ILE A 360 -7.32 -1.21 13.27
CA ILE A 360 -6.16 -1.20 14.18
C ILE A 360 -6.00 0.19 14.82
N PHE A 361 -6.01 1.27 14.02
CA PHE A 361 -5.80 2.65 14.49
C PHE A 361 -7.07 3.30 15.08
N TYR A 362 -7.66 2.68 16.11
CA TYR A 362 -8.94 3.11 16.67
C TYR A 362 -8.83 4.18 17.77
N GLY A 363 -7.71 4.21 18.50
CA GLY A 363 -7.48 5.09 19.63
C GLY A 363 -7.60 6.57 19.25
N ARG A 364 -7.98 7.40 20.23
CA ARG A 364 -8.19 8.85 20.06
C ARG A 364 -9.10 9.20 18.85
N ASN A 365 -10.11 8.37 18.60
CA ASN A 365 -11.05 8.49 17.47
C ASN A 365 -10.34 8.48 16.09
N GLY A 366 -9.24 7.73 15.97
CA GLY A 366 -8.45 7.63 14.74
C GLY A 366 -7.74 8.93 14.33
N LYS A 367 -7.61 9.89 15.25
CA LYS A 367 -6.93 11.18 15.00
C LYS A 367 -5.45 11.11 15.37
N LEU A 368 -4.59 11.69 14.54
CA LEU A 368 -3.14 11.70 14.74
C LEU A 368 -2.74 12.95 15.54
N TYR A 369 -2.11 12.76 16.70
CA TYR A 369 -1.74 13.86 17.60
C TYR A 369 -0.26 14.26 17.54
N GLN A 370 0.56 13.47 16.83
CA GLN A 370 1.97 13.80 16.63
C GLN A 370 2.12 15.12 15.86
N THR A 371 3.07 15.96 16.28
CA THR A 371 3.29 17.31 15.73
C THR A 371 4.50 17.40 14.80
N TYR A 372 5.48 16.51 14.98
CA TYR A 372 6.69 16.43 14.16
C TYR A 372 6.57 15.32 13.12
N ILE A 373 7.22 15.49 11.96
CA ILE A 373 7.16 14.51 10.87
C ILE A 373 7.70 13.16 11.30
N ASP A 374 8.85 13.13 11.98
CA ASP A 374 9.46 11.88 12.46
C ASP A 374 8.48 11.10 13.34
N GLY A 375 7.83 11.77 14.30
CA GLY A 375 6.83 11.11 15.15
C GLY A 375 5.58 10.65 14.38
N MET A 376 5.14 11.38 13.34
CA MET A 376 4.05 10.93 12.48
C MET A 376 4.46 9.69 11.67
N GLU A 377 5.66 9.70 11.08
CA GLU A 377 6.18 8.58 10.30
C GLU A 377 6.43 7.37 11.17
N GLU A 378 6.97 7.52 12.37
CA GLU A 378 7.21 6.42 13.31
C GLU A 378 5.89 5.75 13.72
N GLN A 379 4.87 6.55 14.05
CA GLN A 379 3.57 6.01 14.45
C GLN A 379 2.86 5.30 13.28
N LEU A 380 2.87 5.90 12.08
CA LEU A 380 2.19 5.32 10.91
C LEU A 380 2.97 4.16 10.28
N THR A 381 4.29 4.15 10.42
CA THR A 381 5.12 2.99 10.07
C THR A 381 4.93 1.86 11.08
N SER A 382 4.78 2.16 12.37
CA SER A 382 4.37 1.16 13.39
C SER A 382 3.02 0.54 13.05
N LEU A 383 2.03 1.36 12.67
CA LEU A 383 0.76 0.87 12.15
C LEU A 383 0.96 -0.05 10.92
N SER A 384 1.88 0.30 10.02
CA SER A 384 2.15 -0.50 8.82
C SER A 384 2.79 -1.85 9.15
N VAL A 385 3.74 -1.89 10.09
CA VAL A 385 4.36 -3.12 10.61
C VAL A 385 3.30 -4.03 11.23
N VAL A 386 2.45 -3.50 12.11
CA VAL A 386 1.39 -4.29 12.76
C VAL A 386 0.33 -4.76 11.76
N THR A 387 -0.03 -3.91 10.79
CA THR A 387 -0.95 -4.32 9.71
C THR A 387 -0.37 -5.47 8.89
N ASN A 388 0.93 -5.41 8.59
CA ASN A 388 1.59 -6.49 7.86
C ASN A 388 1.76 -7.76 8.70
N ALA A 389 1.96 -7.64 10.03
CA ALA A 389 1.95 -8.78 10.93
C ALA A 389 0.60 -9.50 10.90
N VAL A 390 -0.52 -8.75 10.89
CA VAL A 390 -1.87 -9.31 10.72
C VAL A 390 -2.01 -10.02 9.37
N ILE A 391 -1.58 -9.38 8.27
CA ILE A 391 -1.66 -9.97 6.92
C ILE A 391 -0.86 -11.27 6.84
N TYR A 392 0.38 -11.27 7.36
CA TYR A 392 1.23 -12.46 7.39
C TYR A 392 0.60 -13.58 8.22
N TRP A 393 0.13 -13.27 9.43
CA TRP A 393 -0.53 -14.24 10.31
C TRP A 393 -1.78 -14.82 9.63
N ASN A 394 -2.63 -13.97 9.07
CA ASN A 394 -3.82 -14.41 8.34
C ASN A 394 -3.46 -15.32 7.17
N THR A 395 -2.42 -14.99 6.39
CA THR A 395 -2.00 -15.81 5.25
C THR A 395 -1.53 -17.19 5.70
N LEU A 396 -0.75 -17.26 6.77
CA LEU A 396 -0.28 -18.52 7.35
C LEU A 396 -1.44 -19.40 7.83
N TYR A 397 -2.45 -18.82 8.49
CA TYR A 397 -3.61 -19.59 8.94
C TYR A 397 -4.58 -19.93 7.82
N LEU A 398 -4.69 -19.09 6.79
CA LEU A 398 -5.47 -19.41 5.59
C LEU A 398 -4.91 -20.66 4.89
N GLU A 399 -3.58 -20.83 4.80
CA GLU A 399 -2.99 -22.07 4.29
C GLU A 399 -3.40 -23.28 5.12
N LYS A 400 -3.35 -23.18 6.45
CA LYS A 400 -3.79 -24.26 7.35
C LYS A 400 -5.27 -24.58 7.21
N VAL A 401 -6.11 -23.55 7.05
CA VAL A 401 -7.55 -23.70 6.80
C VAL A 401 -7.80 -24.40 5.47
N LEU A 402 -7.05 -24.05 4.41
CA LEU A 402 -7.16 -24.69 3.10
C LEU A 402 -6.73 -26.16 3.15
N GLU A 403 -5.66 -26.50 3.89
CA GLU A 403 -5.28 -27.91 4.13
C GLU A 403 -6.42 -28.69 4.79
N GLN A 404 -7.03 -28.15 5.83
CA GLN A 404 -8.14 -28.79 6.53
C GLN A 404 -9.36 -28.95 5.62
N MET A 405 -9.72 -27.92 4.87
CA MET A 405 -10.84 -27.96 3.94
C MET A 405 -10.65 -29.00 2.82
N LYS A 406 -9.40 -29.18 2.33
CA LYS A 406 -9.07 -30.25 1.38
C LYS A 406 -9.30 -31.64 1.98
N VAL A 407 -8.92 -31.85 3.25
CA VAL A 407 -9.17 -33.11 3.97
C VAL A 407 -10.66 -33.36 4.16
N GLU A 408 -11.45 -32.31 4.40
CA GLU A 408 -12.90 -32.36 4.51
C GLU A 408 -13.63 -32.53 3.16
N GLY A 409 -12.91 -32.54 2.03
CA GLY A 409 -13.46 -32.76 0.70
C GLY A 409 -14.06 -31.52 0.03
N TYR A 410 -13.75 -30.30 0.52
CA TYR A 410 -14.16 -29.06 -0.15
C TYR A 410 -13.40 -28.83 -1.45
N ASP A 411 -14.04 -28.17 -2.41
CA ASP A 411 -13.39 -27.65 -3.62
C ASP A 411 -12.46 -26.48 -3.23
N CYS A 412 -11.14 -26.72 -3.33
CA CYS A 412 -10.09 -25.74 -3.15
C CYS A 412 -9.36 -25.46 -4.48
N SER A 413 -10.11 -25.25 -5.56
CA SER A 413 -9.57 -24.84 -6.86
C SER A 413 -8.81 -23.50 -6.79
N GLU A 414 -7.87 -23.31 -7.71
CA GLU A 414 -7.07 -22.08 -7.81
C GLU A 414 -7.96 -20.82 -7.97
N GLU A 415 -9.09 -20.94 -8.66
CA GLU A 415 -10.05 -19.83 -8.81
C GLU A 415 -10.62 -19.39 -7.45
N LEU A 416 -11.01 -20.34 -6.59
CA LEU A 416 -11.55 -20.02 -5.27
C LEU A 416 -10.48 -19.51 -4.31
N ILE A 417 -9.29 -20.11 -4.34
CA ILE A 417 -8.14 -19.68 -3.54
C ILE A 417 -7.72 -18.25 -3.90
N GLY A 418 -7.64 -17.94 -5.19
CA GLY A 418 -7.27 -16.60 -5.67
C GLY A 418 -8.24 -15.49 -5.24
N LYS A 419 -9.48 -15.83 -4.88
CA LYS A 419 -10.49 -14.90 -4.36
C LYS A 419 -10.45 -14.71 -2.84
N LEU A 420 -9.60 -15.45 -2.13
CA LEU A 420 -9.35 -15.22 -0.71
C LEU A 420 -8.54 -13.95 -0.50
N SER A 421 -8.74 -13.31 0.64
CA SER A 421 -8.02 -12.10 1.04
C SER A 421 -7.49 -12.30 2.45
N PRO A 422 -6.21 -11.97 2.72
CA PRO A 422 -5.63 -12.02 4.06
C PRO A 422 -6.02 -10.81 4.91
N LEU A 423 -6.93 -9.95 4.43
CA LEU A 423 -7.34 -8.73 5.12
C LEU A 423 -8.57 -8.90 6.03
N LEU A 424 -9.00 -10.14 6.29
CA LEU A 424 -10.06 -10.41 7.27
C LEU A 424 -9.58 -10.07 8.69
N PHE A 425 -10.45 -9.51 9.52
CA PHE A 425 -10.05 -9.08 10.88
C PHE A 425 -11.15 -9.22 11.93
N GLU A 426 -12.30 -9.77 11.57
CA GLU A 426 -13.43 -9.98 12.47
C GLU A 426 -13.13 -10.99 13.58
N HIS A 427 -12.15 -11.87 13.36
CA HIS A 427 -11.67 -12.86 14.33
C HIS A 427 -10.57 -12.30 15.26
N ILE A 428 -10.12 -11.06 15.02
CA ILE A 428 -9.04 -10.43 15.79
C ILE A 428 -9.65 -9.43 16.76
N ASN A 429 -9.36 -9.61 18.04
CA ASN A 429 -9.72 -8.64 19.04
C ASN A 429 -8.64 -7.55 19.17
N PHE A 430 -9.00 -6.32 18.80
CA PHE A 430 -8.14 -5.14 18.89
C PHE A 430 -8.27 -4.38 20.22
N VAL A 431 -9.31 -4.64 21.00
CA VAL A 431 -9.69 -3.81 22.16
C VAL A 431 -9.78 -4.67 23.41
N GLY A 432 -9.17 -4.22 24.51
CA GLY A 432 -9.37 -4.84 25.82
C GLY A 432 -8.08 -4.96 26.62
N LYS A 433 -7.95 -6.07 27.35
CA LYS A 433 -6.78 -6.35 28.20
C LYS A 433 -5.70 -7.06 27.39
N TYR A 434 -4.53 -6.45 27.28
CA TYR A 434 -3.38 -7.03 26.58
C TYR A 434 -2.57 -7.91 27.54
N SER A 435 -2.51 -9.22 27.29
CA SER A 435 -1.87 -10.21 28.18
C SER A 435 -0.34 -10.17 28.06
N PHE A 436 0.18 -10.17 26.82
CA PHE A 436 1.59 -10.34 26.44
C PHE A 436 2.24 -11.58 27.09
N GLN A 437 1.61 -12.74 26.96
CA GLN A 437 2.13 -14.01 27.45
C GLN A 437 2.34 -14.98 26.28
N TYR A 438 3.57 -15.48 26.13
CA TYR A 438 3.84 -16.51 25.13
C TYR A 438 3.07 -17.78 25.47
N ASN A 439 2.43 -18.36 24.46
CA ASN A 439 1.82 -19.67 24.56
C ASN A 439 2.90 -20.74 24.32
N GLN A 440 3.25 -21.48 25.36
CA GLN A 440 4.24 -22.56 25.28
C GLN A 440 3.85 -23.67 24.29
N GLY A 441 2.54 -23.89 24.09
CA GLY A 441 2.04 -24.86 23.11
C GLY A 441 2.27 -24.45 21.65
N LEU A 442 2.70 -23.22 21.40
CA LEU A 442 3.03 -22.70 20.06
C LEU A 442 4.55 -22.62 19.82
N GLU A 443 5.35 -23.12 20.76
CA GLU A 443 6.80 -23.24 20.58
C GLU A 443 7.15 -24.15 19.38
N ASP A 444 8.37 -24.01 18.87
CA ASP A 444 8.91 -24.75 17.72
C ASP A 444 8.12 -24.61 16.42
N GLY A 445 7.31 -23.57 16.32
CA GLY A 445 6.55 -23.30 15.11
C GLY A 445 5.30 -24.18 14.98
N SER A 446 4.67 -24.51 16.11
CA SER A 446 3.29 -25.00 16.12
C SER A 446 2.29 -23.86 15.84
N LEU A 447 1.11 -24.20 15.31
CA LEU A 447 0.02 -23.24 15.06
C LEU A 447 -1.12 -23.48 16.04
N ARG A 448 -1.94 -22.46 16.30
CA ARG A 448 -3.17 -22.61 17.07
C ARG A 448 -4.09 -23.62 16.38
N PRO A 449 -4.88 -24.37 17.15
CA PRO A 449 -5.94 -25.18 16.56
C PRO A 449 -6.92 -24.28 15.81
N LEU A 450 -7.40 -24.77 14.66
CA LEU A 450 -8.52 -24.16 13.96
C LEU A 450 -9.77 -24.26 14.83
N LYS A 451 -10.72 -23.34 14.63
CA LYS A 451 -12.02 -23.42 15.30
C LYS A 451 -12.75 -24.67 14.86
N THR A 452 -13.34 -25.39 15.81
CA THR A 452 -14.30 -26.44 15.54
C THR A 452 -15.71 -25.84 15.44
N PRO A 453 -16.63 -26.40 14.63
CA PRO A 453 -18.01 -25.92 14.55
C PRO A 453 -18.72 -25.81 15.90
N ASP A 454 -18.32 -26.63 16.87
CA ASP A 454 -18.89 -26.69 18.23
C ASP A 454 -18.32 -25.64 19.21
N SER A 455 -17.42 -24.76 18.76
CA SER A 455 -16.71 -23.79 19.61
C SER A 455 -17.27 -22.35 19.57
N LEU A 456 -18.51 -22.17 19.10
CA LEU A 456 -19.18 -20.88 18.96
C LEU A 456 -19.96 -20.44 20.21
#